data_AF-A0A1H8QHD8-F1
#
_entry.id   AF-A0A1H8QHD8-F1
#
_cell.length_a   1.000
_cell.length_b   1.000
_cell.length_c   1.000
_cell.angle_alpha   90.00
_cell.angle_beta   90.00
_cell.angle_gamma   90.00
#
_symmetry.space_group_name_H-M   'P 1'
#
loop_
_entity.id
_entity.type
_entity.pdbx_description
1 polymer ?
#
loop_
_entity_poly.entity_id
_entity_poly.type
_entity_poly.pdbx_seq_one_letter_code
_entity_poly.pdbx_strand_id
1 'polypeptide(L)'
;MHRLSYIAIALLLVPMPWTPALADETPQVRVLMDVSASMQRTDPHDLRKPAMRLIAELLPAGADVGVWEFAHDVDVMLPVATVDDDWREDGRAVADAIHSRGQATDIGAALEAAADTWTDNTGAEEAPRHIVLFTDGHVNISIDDDEDAAERSRIIEELMPSLNDRDIAVHTIGLSDEIDQELLEQLAEGTGGRMAVTEDADQLERVFLRLFEQVAPRDSVPLADNTFMIDESVSEMTVLAFRESEGDPVALQTPDGDTLDATMADGDSLRWRSEPHHDLITMDTPPTGEWGLLGADDPDNRVMIVTDLQLRTEPLPPYTIAGESLDFAGKLTEGDTPIDDDDFLAVTRFELDTDDAGTLELPRVDDTAVHRLAHSPEAGTQYFTLKASSETFERETRQQIEVVDTPLIMSRSELPDEPDLERTLRISPVSDVVDTDALEVEITVEVEDRDPMVLRFAEPNDNGEWRIALDTLDPTQDVHITVEAIGEMADGRSFRATVDAFDSDGLGEDTRAAEPHWGLLGGLLFLLNVILFGIIGLVFYLLQGRRRQPPSLGSAADGTGTADTASEKA
;
A
#
# COMPACT_ATOMS: atom_id res chain seq x y z
N MET A 1 -55.65 45.77 -22.23
CA MET A 1 -54.65 45.00 -23.00
C MET A 1 -53.37 45.00 -22.20
N HIS A 2 -53.03 43.83 -21.65
CA HIS A 2 -52.02 43.58 -20.65
C HIS A 2 -50.59 43.76 -21.21
N ARG A 3 -49.70 44.37 -20.43
CA ARG A 3 -48.25 44.17 -20.56
C ARG A 3 -47.74 43.67 -19.20
N LEU A 4 -47.43 42.38 -19.15
CA LEU A 4 -46.82 41.71 -18.02
C LEU A 4 -45.38 42.21 -17.84
N SER A 5 -45.04 42.56 -16.60
CA SER A 5 -43.67 42.62 -16.11
C SER A 5 -43.13 41.20 -15.95
N TYR A 6 -42.00 40.89 -16.58
CA TYR A 6 -41.21 39.70 -16.25
C TYR A 6 -40.22 40.08 -15.14
N ILE A 7 -40.46 39.56 -13.94
CA ILE A 7 -39.47 39.49 -12.87
C ILE A 7 -38.65 38.22 -13.15
N ALA A 8 -37.37 38.38 -13.46
CA ALA A 8 -36.43 37.27 -13.51
C ALA A 8 -36.10 36.87 -12.06
N ILE A 9 -36.57 35.70 -11.65
CA ILE A 9 -36.13 35.04 -10.42
C ILE A 9 -34.88 34.26 -10.79
N ALA A 10 -33.72 34.75 -10.36
CA ALA A 10 -32.49 33.96 -10.31
C ALA A 10 -32.63 33.01 -9.12
N LEU A 11 -32.90 31.74 -9.38
CA LEU A 11 -32.87 30.67 -8.39
C LEU A 11 -31.40 30.39 -8.08
N LEU A 12 -30.94 30.81 -6.90
CA LEU A 12 -29.71 30.33 -6.28
C LEU A 12 -29.92 28.84 -5.95
N LEU A 13 -29.39 27.96 -6.80
CA LEU A 13 -29.15 26.55 -6.47
C LEU A 13 -28.00 26.52 -5.46
N VAL A 14 -28.35 26.47 -4.18
CA VAL A 14 -27.40 26.04 -3.14
C VAL A 14 -27.33 24.51 -3.26
N PRO A 15 -26.17 23.90 -3.50
CA PRO A 15 -26.06 22.45 -3.45
C PRO A 15 -26.44 22.01 -2.03
N MET A 16 -27.45 21.15 -1.95
CA MET A 16 -27.87 20.53 -0.70
C MET A 16 -26.73 19.58 -0.32
N PRO A 17 -26.07 19.72 0.85
CA PRO A 17 -25.08 18.75 1.28
C PRO A 17 -25.80 17.40 1.40
N TRP A 18 -25.44 16.46 0.52
CA TRP A 18 -25.76 15.06 0.71
C TRP A 18 -24.89 14.60 1.87
N THR A 19 -25.49 14.35 3.03
CA THR A 19 -24.86 13.61 4.11
C THR A 19 -25.17 12.14 3.87
N PRO A 20 -24.25 11.32 3.31
CA PRO A 20 -24.44 9.89 3.28
C PRO A 20 -24.58 9.37 4.72
N ALA A 21 -25.52 8.44 4.93
CA ALA A 21 -25.51 7.63 6.13
C ALA A 21 -24.35 6.65 5.99
N LEU A 22 -23.39 6.70 6.93
CA LEU A 22 -22.31 5.71 7.00
C LEU A 22 -22.93 4.44 7.57
N ALA A 23 -23.09 3.40 6.75
CA ALA A 23 -23.58 2.10 7.17
C ALA A 23 -22.48 1.32 7.88
N ASP A 24 -22.86 0.46 8.83
CA ASP A 24 -21.95 -0.48 9.49
C ASP A 24 -21.67 -1.63 8.52
N GLU A 25 -20.56 -1.51 7.82
CA GLU A 25 -20.19 -2.44 6.78
C GLU A 25 -19.21 -3.48 7.34
N THR A 26 -19.74 -4.61 7.81
CA THR A 26 -18.93 -5.75 8.26
C THR A 26 -18.07 -6.27 7.10
N PRO A 27 -16.74 -6.18 7.17
CA PRO A 27 -15.86 -6.54 6.06
C PRO A 27 -16.11 -7.95 5.55
N GLN A 28 -16.21 -8.11 4.23
CA GLN A 28 -16.36 -9.41 3.59
C GLN A 28 -15.07 -9.79 2.89
N VAL A 29 -14.35 -10.78 3.43
CA VAL A 29 -13.00 -11.13 2.97
C VAL A 29 -12.95 -12.56 2.44
N ARG A 30 -12.28 -12.78 1.32
CA ARG A 30 -12.00 -14.10 0.76
C ARG A 30 -10.51 -14.23 0.55
N VAL A 31 -9.89 -15.21 1.19
CA VAL A 31 -8.44 -15.41 1.11
C VAL A 31 -8.16 -16.58 0.18
N LEU A 32 -7.36 -16.35 -0.84
CA LEU A 32 -6.93 -17.35 -1.82
C LEU A 32 -5.44 -17.62 -1.65
N MET A 33 -5.09 -18.87 -1.36
CA MET A 33 -3.70 -19.28 -1.15
C MET A 33 -3.24 -20.24 -2.22
N ASP A 34 -2.24 -19.82 -3.00
CA ASP A 34 -1.56 -20.68 -3.95
C ASP A 34 -0.77 -21.76 -3.20
N VAL A 35 -1.06 -23.02 -3.50
CA VAL A 35 -0.38 -24.20 -2.94
C VAL A 35 0.36 -25.02 -4.00
N SER A 36 0.58 -24.42 -5.18
CA SER A 36 1.29 -25.02 -6.30
C SER A 36 2.73 -25.40 -5.98
N ALA A 37 3.33 -26.24 -6.82
CA ALA A 37 4.67 -26.74 -6.61
C ALA A 37 5.76 -25.65 -6.74
N SER A 38 5.51 -24.58 -7.50
CA SER A 38 6.44 -23.45 -7.67
C SER A 38 6.63 -22.68 -6.36
N MET A 39 5.63 -22.68 -5.48
CA MET A 39 5.69 -22.11 -4.14
C MET A 39 6.81 -22.68 -3.27
N GLN A 40 7.35 -23.87 -3.56
CA GLN A 40 8.56 -24.38 -2.87
C GLN A 40 9.81 -23.54 -3.13
N ARG A 41 9.84 -22.81 -4.25
CA ARG A 41 10.94 -21.96 -4.69
C ARG A 41 10.62 -20.49 -4.42
N THR A 42 9.41 -20.03 -4.74
CA THR A 42 8.98 -18.63 -4.63
C THR A 42 8.57 -18.26 -3.20
N ASP A 43 8.19 -19.23 -2.37
CA ASP A 43 7.94 -19.05 -0.94
C ASP A 43 8.76 -20.05 -0.08
N PRO A 44 10.09 -19.92 -0.03
CA PRO A 44 10.96 -20.89 0.63
C PRO A 44 10.83 -20.89 2.17
N HIS A 45 10.24 -19.83 2.73
CA HIS A 45 10.06 -19.65 4.17
C HIS A 45 8.61 -19.90 4.63
N ASP A 46 7.73 -20.36 3.74
CA ASP A 46 6.30 -20.58 4.01
C ASP A 46 5.59 -19.33 4.57
N LEU A 47 5.88 -18.16 4.01
CA LEU A 47 5.36 -16.84 4.35
C LEU A 47 3.83 -16.76 4.36
N ARG A 48 3.14 -17.64 3.62
CA ARG A 48 1.67 -17.81 3.70
C ARG A 48 1.18 -18.18 5.10
N LYS A 49 1.98 -18.89 5.89
CA LYS A 49 1.62 -19.32 7.25
C LYS A 49 1.56 -18.17 8.25
N PRO A 50 2.62 -17.36 8.45
CA PRO A 50 2.52 -16.20 9.33
C PRO A 50 1.46 -15.21 8.83
N ALA A 51 1.28 -15.07 7.51
CA ALA A 51 0.19 -14.28 6.95
C ALA A 51 -1.21 -14.73 7.38
N MET A 52 -1.50 -16.04 7.28
CA MET A 52 -2.78 -16.58 7.71
C MET A 52 -3.01 -16.37 9.22
N ARG A 53 -1.96 -16.48 10.04
CA ARG A 53 -2.06 -16.20 11.47
C ARG A 53 -2.39 -14.74 11.75
N LEU A 54 -1.75 -13.80 11.05
CA LEU A 54 -2.09 -12.38 11.14
C LEU A 54 -3.55 -12.12 10.74
N ILE A 55 -4.00 -12.68 9.62
CA ILE A 55 -5.39 -12.60 9.17
C ILE A 55 -6.33 -13.09 10.28
N ALA A 56 -6.02 -14.25 10.88
CA ALA A 56 -6.83 -14.80 11.95
C ALA A 56 -6.93 -13.89 13.19
N GLU A 57 -5.86 -13.18 13.54
CA GLU A 57 -5.81 -12.38 14.77
C GLU A 57 -6.28 -10.92 14.57
N LEU A 58 -6.01 -10.31 13.42
CA LEU A 58 -6.29 -8.89 13.18
C LEU A 58 -7.76 -8.62 12.78
N LEU A 59 -8.39 -9.57 12.07
CA LEU A 59 -9.75 -9.38 11.57
C LEU A 59 -10.74 -9.08 12.71
N PRO A 60 -11.58 -8.02 12.55
CA PRO A 60 -12.53 -7.65 13.59
C PRO A 60 -13.56 -8.77 13.76
N ALA A 61 -14.00 -8.95 15.01
CA ALA A 61 -15.13 -9.84 15.27
C ALA A 61 -16.35 -9.37 14.46
N GLY A 62 -17.09 -10.31 13.87
CA GLY A 62 -18.23 -9.98 13.01
C GLY A 62 -17.92 -9.87 11.51
N ALA A 63 -16.66 -9.82 11.10
CA ALA A 63 -16.30 -9.90 9.67
C ALA A 63 -16.66 -11.27 9.07
N ASP A 64 -17.00 -11.32 7.79
CA ASP A 64 -17.36 -12.57 7.10
C ASP A 64 -16.23 -13.05 6.20
N VAL A 65 -15.61 -14.18 6.57
CA VAL A 65 -14.31 -14.59 6.01
C VAL A 65 -14.31 -16.05 5.60
N GLY A 66 -13.75 -16.34 4.43
CA GLY A 66 -13.46 -17.70 3.96
C GLY A 66 -12.04 -17.83 3.44
N VAL A 67 -11.50 -19.05 3.45
CA VAL A 67 -10.13 -19.34 2.99
C VAL A 67 -10.14 -20.54 2.04
N TRP A 68 -9.48 -20.39 0.90
CA TRP A 68 -9.30 -21.42 -0.11
C TRP A 68 -7.83 -21.67 -0.36
N GLU A 69 -7.49 -22.92 -0.62
CA GLU A 69 -6.25 -23.27 -1.30
C GLU A 69 -6.56 -23.53 -2.78
N PHE A 70 -5.62 -23.17 -3.64
CA PHE A 70 -5.75 -23.46 -5.06
C PHE A 70 -4.43 -23.91 -5.69
N ALA A 71 -4.58 -24.80 -6.67
CA ALA A 71 -3.55 -25.19 -7.62
C ALA A 71 -4.30 -25.40 -8.96
N HIS A 72 -4.31 -26.61 -9.51
CA HIS A 72 -5.26 -26.95 -10.58
C HIS A 72 -6.72 -26.98 -10.11
N ASP A 73 -6.96 -27.54 -8.92
CA ASP A 73 -8.27 -27.58 -8.28
C ASP A 73 -8.33 -26.51 -7.18
N VAL A 74 -9.54 -26.07 -6.84
CA VAL A 74 -9.80 -25.10 -5.78
C VAL A 74 -10.55 -25.79 -4.64
N ASP A 75 -9.95 -25.79 -3.46
CA ASP A 75 -10.49 -26.46 -2.27
C ASP A 75 -10.70 -25.46 -1.12
N VAL A 76 -11.83 -25.59 -0.43
CA VAL A 76 -12.15 -24.77 0.74
C VAL A 76 -11.34 -25.27 1.94
N MET A 77 -10.45 -24.43 2.48
CA MET A 77 -9.76 -24.71 3.75
C MET A 77 -10.63 -24.30 4.94
N LEU A 78 -11.24 -23.11 4.86
CA LEU A 78 -12.21 -22.61 5.82
C LEU A 78 -13.46 -22.12 5.09
N PRO A 79 -14.64 -22.68 5.40
CA PRO A 79 -15.88 -22.18 4.83
C PRO A 79 -16.12 -20.74 5.28
N VAL A 80 -16.85 -19.98 4.47
CA VAL A 80 -17.27 -18.62 4.84
C VAL A 80 -18.01 -18.67 6.17
N ALA A 81 -17.49 -17.96 7.15
CA ALA A 81 -18.05 -17.86 8.49
C ALA A 81 -17.69 -16.50 9.10
N THR A 82 -18.47 -16.11 10.10
CA THR A 82 -18.24 -14.88 10.86
C THR A 82 -17.05 -15.06 11.80
N VAL A 83 -16.18 -14.06 11.89
CA VAL A 83 -14.99 -14.07 12.75
C VAL A 83 -15.41 -14.01 14.22
N ASP A 84 -15.12 -15.09 14.93
CA ASP A 84 -15.21 -15.25 16.38
C ASP A 84 -13.99 -16.05 16.90
N ASP A 85 -13.91 -16.31 18.20
CA ASP A 85 -12.77 -17.01 18.79
C ASP A 85 -12.57 -18.44 18.24
N ASP A 86 -13.66 -19.14 17.90
CA ASP A 86 -13.60 -20.48 17.30
C ASP A 86 -13.02 -20.38 15.89
N TRP A 87 -13.48 -19.43 15.08
CA TRP A 87 -12.93 -19.16 13.75
C TRP A 87 -11.44 -18.79 13.81
N ARG A 88 -11.02 -18.00 14.81
CA ARG A 88 -9.60 -17.66 15.00
C ARG A 88 -8.76 -18.89 15.35
N GLU A 89 -9.28 -19.82 16.15
CA GLU A 89 -8.62 -21.10 16.43
C GLU A 89 -8.48 -21.95 15.16
N ASP A 90 -9.55 -22.07 14.38
CA ASP A 90 -9.57 -22.80 13.12
C ASP A 90 -8.62 -22.17 12.07
N GLY A 91 -8.59 -20.83 11.96
CA GLY A 91 -7.64 -20.06 11.14
C GLY A 91 -6.19 -20.37 11.44
N ARG A 92 -5.83 -20.47 12.72
CA ARG A 92 -4.48 -20.86 13.16
C ARG A 92 -4.16 -22.30 12.79
N ALA A 93 -5.12 -23.23 12.96
CA ALA A 93 -4.94 -24.62 12.56
C ALA A 93 -4.75 -24.77 11.05
N VAL A 94 -5.46 -23.97 10.25
CA VAL A 94 -5.31 -23.91 8.78
C VAL A 94 -3.94 -23.39 8.38
N ALA A 95 -3.40 -22.38 9.07
CA ALA A 95 -2.04 -21.89 8.81
C ALA A 95 -1.00 -23.02 8.89
N ASP A 96 -1.14 -23.95 9.84
CA ASP A 96 -0.22 -25.08 9.99
C ASP A 96 -0.39 -26.16 8.90
N ALA A 97 -1.54 -26.18 8.21
CA ALA A 97 -1.86 -27.14 7.16
C ALA A 97 -1.37 -26.72 5.76
N ILE A 98 -1.04 -25.42 5.58
CA ILE A 98 -0.57 -24.86 4.29
C ILE A 98 0.67 -25.62 3.78
N HIS A 99 0.69 -25.90 2.49
CA HIS A 99 1.75 -26.64 1.81
C HIS A 99 1.99 -26.19 0.37
N SER A 100 3.01 -26.75 -0.29
CA SER A 100 3.38 -26.45 -1.68
C SER A 100 3.49 -27.73 -2.50
N ARG A 101 2.36 -28.43 -2.68
CA ARG A 101 2.28 -29.78 -3.28
C ARG A 101 1.31 -29.87 -4.46
N GLY A 102 0.56 -28.81 -4.73
CA GLY A 102 -0.36 -28.71 -5.85
C GLY A 102 0.37 -28.78 -7.18
N GLN A 103 -0.32 -29.26 -8.21
CA GLN A 103 0.14 -29.21 -9.60
C GLN A 103 -0.64 -28.10 -10.29
N ALA A 104 0.01 -27.37 -11.20
CA ALA A 104 -0.59 -26.24 -11.91
C ALA A 104 -1.04 -25.10 -10.95
N THR A 105 -1.47 -24.00 -11.54
CA THR A 105 -1.88 -22.75 -10.88
C THR A 105 -3.04 -22.13 -11.67
N ASP A 106 -4.27 -22.40 -11.22
CA ASP A 106 -5.51 -21.89 -11.82
C ASP A 106 -6.07 -20.72 -11.00
N ILE A 107 -5.52 -19.53 -11.28
CA ILE A 107 -5.90 -18.29 -10.61
C ILE A 107 -7.36 -17.92 -10.94
N GLY A 108 -7.78 -18.11 -12.20
CA GLY A 108 -9.11 -17.74 -12.65
C GLY A 108 -10.20 -18.57 -11.97
N ALA A 109 -10.01 -19.89 -11.85
CA ALA A 109 -10.94 -20.74 -11.10
C ALA A 109 -11.01 -20.36 -9.62
N ALA A 110 -9.88 -19.98 -9.01
CA ALA A 110 -9.84 -19.58 -7.60
C ALA A 110 -10.61 -18.27 -7.36
N LEU A 111 -10.42 -17.27 -8.22
CA LEU A 111 -11.14 -16.00 -8.19
C LEU A 111 -12.65 -16.22 -8.38
N GLU A 112 -13.06 -17.05 -9.33
CA GLU A 112 -14.47 -17.40 -9.52
C GLU A 112 -15.06 -18.11 -8.30
N ALA A 113 -14.37 -19.12 -7.76
CA ALA A 113 -14.86 -19.88 -6.62
C ALA A 113 -15.07 -19.01 -5.37
N ALA A 114 -14.15 -18.06 -5.12
CA ALA A 114 -14.32 -17.07 -4.05
C ALA A 114 -15.47 -16.10 -4.36
N ALA A 115 -15.52 -15.55 -5.58
CA ALA A 115 -16.52 -14.56 -5.96
C ALA A 115 -17.95 -15.14 -5.96
N ASP A 116 -18.11 -16.41 -6.35
CA ASP A 116 -19.40 -17.11 -6.41
C ASP A 116 -20.02 -17.36 -5.02
N THR A 117 -19.26 -17.19 -3.94
CA THR A 117 -19.83 -17.21 -2.59
C THR A 117 -20.73 -16.00 -2.32
N TRP A 118 -20.55 -14.90 -3.04
CA TRP A 118 -21.43 -13.75 -3.01
C TRP A 118 -22.52 -13.93 -4.07
N THR A 119 -23.66 -14.50 -3.66
CA THR A 119 -24.76 -14.82 -4.59
C THR A 119 -25.70 -13.65 -4.87
N ASP A 120 -25.55 -12.54 -4.15
CA ASP A 120 -26.43 -11.38 -4.24
C ASP A 120 -25.77 -10.25 -5.05
N ASN A 121 -26.33 -9.97 -6.24
CA ASN A 121 -25.97 -8.85 -7.13
C ASN A 121 -26.57 -7.50 -6.66
N THR A 122 -26.84 -7.33 -5.37
CA THR A 122 -27.38 -6.09 -4.82
C THR A 122 -26.26 -5.10 -4.57
N GLY A 123 -25.88 -4.38 -5.63
CA GLY A 123 -24.96 -3.24 -5.52
C GLY A 123 -25.48 -2.15 -4.59
N ALA A 124 -24.51 -1.43 -4.02
CA ALA A 124 -24.59 -0.13 -3.34
C ALA A 124 -25.13 -0.05 -1.90
N GLU A 125 -25.50 -1.14 -1.22
CA GLU A 125 -25.91 -1.11 0.21
C GLU A 125 -25.22 -2.19 1.08
N GLU A 126 -24.18 -2.85 0.59
CA GLU A 126 -23.49 -3.95 1.30
C GLU A 126 -21.99 -3.68 1.47
N ALA A 127 -21.47 -4.19 2.58
CA ALA A 127 -20.09 -4.05 3.02
C ALA A 127 -19.04 -4.38 1.97
N PRO A 128 -17.86 -3.72 2.00
CA PRO A 128 -16.89 -3.82 0.94
C PRO A 128 -16.38 -5.26 0.84
N ARG A 129 -16.27 -5.74 -0.39
CA ARG A 129 -15.94 -7.13 -0.71
C ARG A 129 -14.51 -7.19 -1.19
N HIS A 130 -13.70 -7.96 -0.49
CA HIS A 130 -12.27 -8.06 -0.75
C HIS A 130 -11.85 -9.50 -0.99
N ILE A 131 -11.09 -9.72 -2.05
CA ILE A 131 -10.33 -10.94 -2.28
C ILE A 131 -8.86 -10.64 -1.98
N VAL A 132 -8.19 -11.47 -1.18
CA VAL A 132 -6.74 -11.38 -0.96
C VAL A 132 -6.09 -12.62 -1.56
N LEU A 133 -5.35 -12.43 -2.64
CA LEU A 133 -4.71 -13.46 -3.45
C LEU A 133 -3.21 -13.54 -3.14
N PHE A 134 -2.76 -14.71 -2.70
CA PHE A 134 -1.36 -15.05 -2.49
C PHE A 134 -0.88 -15.97 -3.59
N THR A 135 0.09 -15.55 -4.39
CA THR A 135 0.54 -16.35 -5.54
C THR A 135 1.90 -15.89 -6.05
N ASP A 136 2.53 -16.72 -6.87
CA ASP A 136 3.60 -16.28 -7.77
C ASP A 136 3.06 -15.70 -9.11
N GLY A 137 1.75 -15.59 -9.28
CA GLY A 137 1.10 -14.88 -10.39
C GLY A 137 1.15 -15.61 -11.72
N HIS A 138 1.88 -16.72 -11.83
CA HIS A 138 1.96 -17.48 -13.07
C HIS A 138 0.72 -18.35 -13.24
N VAL A 139 -0.17 -17.95 -14.14
CA VAL A 139 -1.24 -18.83 -14.66
C VAL A 139 -0.58 -20.00 -15.37
N ASN A 140 -0.82 -21.20 -14.85
CA ASN A 140 -0.27 -22.45 -15.39
C ASN A 140 -1.35 -23.52 -15.24
N ILE A 141 -2.35 -23.48 -16.10
CA ILE A 141 -3.47 -24.40 -16.05
C ILE A 141 -3.21 -25.67 -16.84
N SER A 142 -2.26 -25.64 -17.80
CA SER A 142 -1.97 -26.77 -18.68
C SER A 142 -0.48 -26.88 -19.06
N ILE A 143 -0.15 -27.87 -19.91
CA ILE A 143 1.19 -27.99 -20.51
C ILE A 143 1.30 -27.15 -21.81
N ASP A 144 0.17 -26.66 -22.32
CA ASP A 144 0.05 -25.88 -23.55
C ASP A 144 0.04 -24.37 -23.22
N ASP A 145 1.12 -23.69 -23.62
CA ASP A 145 1.28 -22.24 -23.42
C ASP A 145 0.12 -21.42 -24.02
N ASP A 146 -0.56 -21.94 -25.07
CA ASP A 146 -1.72 -21.27 -25.67
C ASP A 146 -2.96 -21.32 -24.75
N GLU A 147 -3.14 -22.38 -23.94
CA GLU A 147 -4.24 -22.47 -22.97
C GLU A 147 -3.97 -21.53 -21.77
N ASP A 148 -2.73 -21.44 -21.31
CA ASP A 148 -2.35 -20.50 -20.23
C ASP A 148 -2.53 -19.04 -20.67
N ALA A 149 -2.16 -18.70 -21.91
CA ALA A 149 -2.38 -17.36 -22.47
C ALA A 149 -3.87 -17.04 -22.65
N ALA A 150 -4.69 -18.02 -23.02
CA ALA A 150 -6.13 -17.86 -23.13
C ALA A 150 -6.77 -17.61 -21.75
N GLU A 151 -6.33 -18.33 -20.72
CA GLU A 151 -6.81 -18.14 -19.34
C GLU A 151 -6.39 -16.78 -18.78
N ARG A 152 -5.15 -16.36 -18.99
CA ARG A 152 -4.70 -15.01 -18.66
C ARG A 152 -5.61 -13.95 -19.31
N SER A 153 -5.90 -14.11 -20.60
CA SER A 153 -6.75 -13.18 -21.34
C SER A 153 -8.18 -13.17 -20.77
N ARG A 154 -8.72 -14.34 -20.41
CA ARG A 154 -10.04 -14.46 -19.77
C ARG A 154 -10.11 -13.77 -18.41
N ILE A 155 -9.06 -13.87 -17.59
CA ILE A 155 -8.98 -13.19 -16.30
C ILE A 155 -9.10 -11.67 -16.50
N ILE A 156 -8.38 -11.11 -17.47
CA ILE A 156 -8.34 -9.66 -17.72
C ILE A 156 -9.62 -9.18 -18.44
N GLU A 157 -10.03 -9.86 -19.51
CA GLU A 157 -11.09 -9.37 -20.40
C GLU A 157 -12.51 -9.73 -19.93
N GLU A 158 -12.68 -10.77 -19.11
CA GLU A 158 -14.00 -11.24 -18.66
C GLU A 158 -14.15 -11.18 -17.13
N LEU A 159 -13.20 -11.75 -16.39
CA LEU A 159 -13.36 -11.93 -14.94
C LEU A 159 -13.16 -10.62 -14.18
N MET A 160 -12.12 -9.85 -14.49
CA MET A 160 -11.81 -8.58 -13.85
C MET A 160 -12.96 -7.56 -14.00
N PRO A 161 -13.53 -7.30 -15.20
CA PRO A 161 -14.73 -6.48 -15.33
C PRO A 161 -15.91 -6.99 -14.50
N SER A 162 -16.12 -8.31 -14.45
CA SER A 162 -17.19 -8.93 -13.66
C SER A 162 -16.99 -8.79 -12.14
N LEU A 163 -15.75 -8.75 -11.66
CA LEU A 163 -15.42 -8.49 -10.25
C LEU A 163 -15.66 -7.01 -9.92
N ASN A 164 -15.20 -6.11 -10.79
CA ASN A 164 -15.40 -4.67 -10.65
C ASN A 164 -16.90 -4.29 -10.65
N ASP A 165 -17.69 -4.85 -11.57
CA ASP A 165 -19.15 -4.65 -11.64
C ASP A 165 -19.91 -5.13 -10.38
N ARG A 166 -19.26 -5.95 -9.55
CA ARG A 166 -19.80 -6.50 -8.29
C ARG A 166 -19.19 -5.83 -7.05
N ASP A 167 -18.44 -4.75 -7.24
CA ASP A 167 -17.71 -4.02 -6.19
C ASP A 167 -16.76 -4.94 -5.38
N ILE A 168 -16.08 -5.87 -6.06
CA ILE A 168 -15.13 -6.81 -5.46
C ILE A 168 -13.70 -6.36 -5.78
N ALA A 169 -12.98 -5.89 -4.76
CA ALA A 169 -11.57 -5.52 -4.87
C ALA A 169 -10.64 -6.73 -4.69
N VAL A 170 -9.68 -6.91 -5.58
CA VAL A 170 -8.69 -8.01 -5.53
C VAL A 170 -7.33 -7.46 -5.11
N HIS A 171 -6.86 -7.82 -3.91
CA HIS A 171 -5.52 -7.50 -3.44
C HIS A 171 -4.59 -8.66 -3.76
N THR A 172 -3.48 -8.41 -4.46
CA THR A 172 -2.53 -9.44 -4.90
C THR A 172 -1.22 -9.32 -4.13
N ILE A 173 -0.74 -10.45 -3.61
CA ILE A 173 0.47 -10.53 -2.80
C ILE A 173 1.43 -11.52 -3.45
N GLY A 174 2.46 -10.96 -4.09
CA GLY A 174 3.59 -11.70 -4.63
C GLY A 174 4.62 -12.01 -3.54
N LEU A 175 5.03 -13.27 -3.45
CA LEU A 175 5.99 -13.72 -2.44
C LEU A 175 7.44 -13.83 -2.96
N SER A 176 7.66 -13.48 -4.23
CA SER A 176 9.00 -13.39 -4.85
C SER A 176 9.10 -12.35 -5.95
N ASP A 177 10.30 -12.10 -6.47
CA ASP A 177 10.50 -11.31 -7.70
C ASP A 177 10.14 -12.09 -8.99
N GLU A 178 10.06 -13.42 -8.92
CA GLU A 178 9.72 -14.32 -10.03
C GLU A 178 8.23 -14.35 -10.39
N ILE A 179 7.48 -13.29 -10.07
CA ILE A 179 6.03 -13.26 -10.31
C ILE A 179 5.64 -12.69 -11.67
N ASP A 180 4.44 -13.04 -12.12
CA ASP A 180 3.77 -12.34 -13.21
C ASP A 180 3.24 -10.98 -12.76
N GLN A 181 4.15 -10.03 -12.58
CA GLN A 181 3.84 -8.71 -12.04
C GLN A 181 2.78 -8.00 -12.88
N GLU A 182 2.88 -8.07 -14.19
CA GLU A 182 1.94 -7.42 -15.12
C GLU A 182 0.49 -7.91 -14.93
N LEU A 183 0.26 -9.22 -14.71
CA LEU A 183 -1.08 -9.73 -14.46
C LEU A 183 -1.62 -9.30 -13.10
N LEU A 184 -0.80 -9.43 -12.06
CA LEU A 184 -1.22 -9.15 -10.69
C LEU A 184 -1.50 -7.66 -10.48
N GLU A 185 -0.68 -6.80 -11.08
CA GLU A 185 -0.85 -5.34 -11.05
C GLU A 185 -2.15 -4.95 -11.76
N GLN A 186 -2.37 -5.43 -13.00
CA GLN A 186 -3.62 -5.17 -13.73
C GLN A 186 -4.86 -5.66 -12.98
N LEU A 187 -4.81 -6.86 -12.42
CA LEU A 187 -5.95 -7.42 -11.67
C LEU A 187 -6.24 -6.60 -10.40
N ALA A 188 -5.19 -6.19 -9.68
CA ALA A 188 -5.35 -5.40 -8.47
C ALA A 188 -5.87 -4.00 -8.78
N GLU A 189 -5.23 -3.28 -9.69
CA GLU A 189 -5.62 -1.92 -10.07
C GLU A 189 -7.01 -1.89 -10.71
N GLY A 190 -7.27 -2.79 -11.67
CA GLY A 190 -8.54 -2.89 -12.40
C GLY A 190 -9.74 -3.32 -11.56
N THR A 191 -9.53 -3.73 -10.31
CA THR A 191 -10.61 -4.01 -9.33
C THR A 191 -10.60 -3.06 -8.13
N GLY A 192 -9.74 -2.04 -8.11
CA GLY A 192 -9.57 -1.14 -6.97
C GLY A 192 -8.88 -1.77 -5.74
N GLY A 193 -8.27 -2.94 -5.93
CA GLY A 193 -7.41 -3.59 -4.95
C GLY A 193 -5.99 -3.02 -4.93
N ARG A 194 -5.03 -3.77 -4.40
CA ARG A 194 -3.61 -3.34 -4.35
C ARG A 194 -2.67 -4.52 -4.57
N MET A 195 -1.55 -4.22 -5.21
CA MET A 195 -0.45 -5.17 -5.33
C MET A 195 0.64 -4.90 -4.28
N ALA A 196 1.17 -5.97 -3.71
CA ALA A 196 2.38 -5.94 -2.90
C ALA A 196 3.30 -7.10 -3.26
N VAL A 197 4.60 -6.87 -3.20
CA VAL A 197 5.62 -7.89 -3.49
C VAL A 197 6.66 -7.89 -2.40
N THR A 198 6.94 -9.05 -1.82
CA THR A 198 8.00 -9.18 -0.80
C THR A 198 8.45 -10.63 -0.64
N GLU A 199 9.76 -10.81 -0.50
CA GLU A 199 10.42 -12.08 -0.19
C GLU A 199 10.75 -12.24 1.30
N ASP A 200 10.53 -11.18 2.06
CA ASP A 200 10.96 -11.01 3.44
C ASP A 200 9.75 -11.07 4.38
N ALA A 201 9.88 -11.87 5.44
CA ALA A 201 8.80 -12.12 6.38
C ALA A 201 8.37 -10.83 7.11
N ASP A 202 9.32 -10.06 7.62
CA ASP A 202 9.08 -8.81 8.35
C ASP A 202 8.34 -7.81 7.46
N GLN A 203 8.79 -7.64 6.21
CA GLN A 203 8.12 -6.76 5.25
C GLN A 203 6.72 -7.26 4.88
N LEU A 204 6.54 -8.57 4.76
CA LEU A 204 5.25 -9.17 4.46
C LEU A 204 4.23 -8.91 5.58
N GLU A 205 4.62 -9.09 6.84
CA GLU A 205 3.75 -8.80 7.98
C GLU A 205 3.30 -7.33 7.99
N ARG A 206 4.19 -6.40 7.62
CA ARG A 206 3.85 -4.97 7.49
C ARG A 206 2.93 -4.69 6.30
N VAL A 207 3.14 -5.38 5.18
CA VAL A 207 2.22 -5.34 4.03
C VAL A 207 0.83 -5.81 4.46
N PHE A 208 0.75 -6.89 5.26
CA PHE A 208 -0.52 -7.38 5.78
C PHE A 208 -1.23 -6.40 6.67
N LEU A 209 -0.51 -5.76 7.60
CA LEU A 209 -1.10 -4.75 8.45
C LEU A 209 -1.77 -3.65 7.61
N ARG A 210 -1.09 -3.16 6.58
CA ARG A 210 -1.63 -2.11 5.70
C ARG A 210 -2.83 -2.58 4.88
N LEU A 211 -2.75 -3.79 4.29
CA LEU A 211 -3.88 -4.37 3.58
C LEU A 211 -5.08 -4.58 4.50
N PHE A 212 -4.83 -4.99 5.74
CA PHE A 212 -5.87 -5.15 6.76
C PHE A 212 -6.52 -3.81 7.12
N GLU A 213 -5.72 -2.76 7.35
CA GLU A 213 -6.23 -1.40 7.63
C GLU A 213 -7.15 -0.89 6.50
N GLN A 214 -6.95 -1.34 5.26
CA GLN A 214 -7.83 -1.04 4.13
C GLN A 214 -9.08 -1.93 4.07
N VAL A 215 -8.90 -3.25 4.19
CA VAL A 215 -9.96 -4.25 4.00
C VAL A 215 -10.96 -4.26 5.16
N ALA A 216 -10.47 -3.99 6.37
CA ALA A 216 -11.26 -4.05 7.59
C ALA A 216 -10.83 -2.96 8.58
N PRO A 217 -11.15 -1.68 8.28
CA PRO A 217 -10.77 -0.56 9.13
C PRO A 217 -11.28 -0.74 10.56
N ARG A 218 -10.42 -0.48 11.54
CA ARG A 218 -10.75 -0.52 12.97
C ARG A 218 -10.41 0.81 13.61
N ASP A 219 -11.17 1.18 14.64
CA ASP A 219 -10.77 2.26 15.53
C ASP A 219 -9.45 1.89 16.21
N SER A 220 -8.54 2.86 16.24
CA SER A 220 -7.30 2.80 16.98
C SER A 220 -7.21 3.98 17.96
N VAL A 221 -6.21 3.94 18.83
CA VAL A 221 -5.78 5.11 19.60
C VAL A 221 -4.37 5.52 19.15
N PRO A 222 -4.06 6.83 19.15
CA PRO A 222 -2.72 7.30 18.81
C PRO A 222 -1.66 6.67 19.72
N LEU A 223 -0.56 6.22 19.12
CA LEU A 223 0.62 5.75 19.83
C LEU A 223 1.75 6.77 19.63
N ALA A 224 2.10 7.51 20.68
CA ALA A 224 3.14 8.52 20.65
C ALA A 224 4.16 8.25 21.74
N ASP A 225 5.45 8.23 21.39
CA ASP A 225 6.55 7.87 22.31
C ASP A 225 6.26 6.52 23.04
N ASN A 226 5.73 5.54 22.28
CA ASN A 226 5.26 4.24 22.80
C ASN A 226 4.28 4.36 23.98
N THR A 227 3.52 5.44 24.07
CA THR A 227 2.50 5.69 25.08
C THR A 227 1.15 5.92 24.41
N PHE A 228 0.07 5.44 25.03
CA PHE A 228 -1.29 5.57 24.49
C PHE A 228 -2.33 5.66 25.61
N MET A 229 -3.47 6.28 25.33
CA MET A 229 -4.55 6.47 26.29
C MET A 229 -5.71 5.53 26.01
N ILE A 230 -6.18 4.83 27.05
CA ILE A 230 -7.39 3.99 26.98
C ILE A 230 -8.45 4.60 27.89
N ASP A 231 -9.63 4.88 27.33
CA ASP A 231 -10.78 5.41 28.08
C ASP A 231 -11.77 4.31 28.49
N GLU A 232 -12.84 4.69 29.20
CA GLU A 232 -13.81 3.73 29.77
C GLU A 232 -14.74 3.07 28.74
N SER A 233 -14.84 3.62 27.52
CA SER A 233 -15.68 3.06 26.46
C SER A 233 -14.98 1.97 25.64
N VAL A 234 -13.73 1.63 25.96
CA VAL A 234 -12.97 0.55 25.31
C VAL A 234 -13.28 -0.79 25.99
N SER A 235 -13.86 -1.72 25.24
CA SER A 235 -14.18 -3.07 25.72
C SER A 235 -13.07 -4.09 25.47
N GLU A 236 -12.22 -3.87 24.47
CA GLU A 236 -11.07 -4.70 24.13
C GLU A 236 -9.98 -3.80 23.52
N MET A 237 -8.71 -4.08 23.81
CA MET A 237 -7.58 -3.51 23.07
C MET A 237 -6.69 -4.63 22.53
N THR A 238 -6.14 -4.43 21.34
CA THR A 238 -5.11 -5.27 20.74
C THR A 238 -3.91 -4.40 20.39
N VAL A 239 -2.79 -4.64 21.07
CA VAL A 239 -1.50 -4.01 20.76
C VAL A 239 -0.74 -4.89 19.79
N LEU A 240 -0.40 -4.36 18.62
CA LEU A 240 0.56 -4.94 17.70
C LEU A 240 1.91 -4.23 17.91
N ALA A 241 2.90 -4.97 18.39
CA ALA A 241 4.22 -4.46 18.70
C ALA A 241 5.29 -5.19 17.88
N PHE A 242 5.88 -4.51 16.91
CA PHE A 242 7.01 -5.02 16.13
C PHE A 242 8.29 -5.09 16.98
N ARG A 243 9.13 -6.06 16.67
CA ARG A 243 10.43 -6.30 17.30
C ARG A 243 11.54 -5.75 16.42
N GLU A 244 12.61 -5.24 17.03
CA GLU A 244 13.83 -4.87 16.28
C GLU A 244 14.60 -6.13 15.85
N SER A 245 14.58 -7.17 16.67
CA SER A 245 15.16 -8.48 16.37
C SER A 245 14.39 -9.62 17.04
N GLU A 246 14.45 -10.80 16.44
CA GLU A 246 13.83 -12.01 16.99
C GLU A 246 14.29 -12.26 18.43
N GLY A 247 13.33 -12.37 19.35
CA GLY A 247 13.57 -12.62 20.77
C GLY A 247 13.72 -11.37 21.64
N ASP A 248 13.68 -10.16 21.09
CA ASP A 248 13.67 -8.93 21.88
C ASP A 248 12.41 -8.85 22.76
N PRO A 249 12.53 -8.52 24.06
CA PRO A 249 11.38 -8.55 24.95
C PRO A 249 10.39 -7.44 24.61
N VAL A 250 9.10 -7.81 24.60
CA VAL A 250 7.98 -6.87 24.57
C VAL A 250 7.27 -6.99 25.92
N ALA A 251 6.93 -5.85 26.52
CA ALA A 251 6.12 -5.75 27.73
C ALA A 251 5.15 -4.57 27.64
N LEU A 252 4.07 -4.59 28.42
CA LEU A 252 3.19 -3.44 28.60
C LEU A 252 3.33 -2.90 30.02
N GLN A 253 3.31 -1.57 30.16
CA GLN A 253 3.15 -0.88 31.42
C GLN A 253 1.68 -0.47 31.58
N THR A 254 1.05 -0.90 32.67
CA THR A 254 -0.33 -0.54 33.01
C THR A 254 -0.41 0.90 33.51
N PRO A 255 -1.60 1.51 33.57
CA PRO A 255 -1.80 2.84 34.15
C PRO A 255 -1.40 2.98 35.62
N ASP A 256 -1.43 1.87 36.37
CA ASP A 256 -0.97 1.81 37.76
C ASP A 256 0.57 1.63 37.88
N GLY A 257 1.26 1.43 36.75
CA GLY A 257 2.71 1.31 36.63
C GLY A 257 3.24 -0.13 36.72
N ASP A 258 2.36 -1.13 36.80
CA ASP A 258 2.74 -2.55 36.78
C ASP A 258 3.21 -2.96 35.38
N THR A 259 4.09 -3.97 35.29
CA THR A 259 4.59 -4.49 34.02
C THR A 259 3.97 -5.85 33.72
N LEU A 260 3.35 -5.96 32.54
CA LEU A 260 2.80 -7.19 31.98
C LEU A 260 3.74 -7.72 30.90
N ASP A 261 4.00 -9.02 30.94
CA ASP A 261 4.77 -9.73 29.93
C ASP A 261 4.04 -11.01 29.48
N ALA A 262 4.57 -11.68 28.46
CA ALA A 262 3.98 -12.89 27.90
C ALA A 262 3.74 -14.03 28.92
N THR A 263 4.48 -14.06 30.04
CA THR A 263 4.31 -15.10 31.08
C THR A 263 3.08 -14.88 31.96
N MET A 264 2.49 -13.68 31.91
CA MET A 264 1.27 -13.33 32.64
C MET A 264 -0.01 -13.62 31.86
N ALA A 265 0.09 -14.02 30.59
CA ALA A 265 -1.06 -14.38 29.78
C ALA A 265 -1.85 -15.54 30.41
N ASP A 266 -3.15 -15.33 30.60
CA ASP A 266 -4.07 -16.35 31.14
C ASP A 266 -4.84 -17.08 30.02
N GLY A 267 -4.80 -16.55 28.79
CA GLY A 267 -5.49 -17.09 27.63
C GLY A 267 -6.96 -16.68 27.53
N ASP A 268 -7.50 -16.02 28.57
CA ASP A 268 -8.85 -15.52 28.63
C ASP A 268 -8.81 -13.98 28.52
N SER A 269 -8.54 -13.28 29.64
CA SER A 269 -8.56 -11.82 29.71
C SER A 269 -7.32 -11.14 29.16
N LEU A 270 -6.18 -11.84 29.17
CA LEU A 270 -4.92 -11.41 28.57
C LEU A 270 -4.42 -12.51 27.65
N ARG A 271 -4.48 -12.24 26.37
CA ARG A 271 -4.01 -13.11 25.29
C ARG A 271 -2.72 -12.50 24.74
N TRP A 272 -1.62 -13.24 24.85
CA TRP A 272 -0.31 -12.83 24.33
C TRP A 272 0.14 -13.84 23.29
N ARG A 273 0.35 -13.37 22.06
CA ARG A 273 0.90 -14.14 20.95
C ARG A 273 2.22 -13.54 20.55
N SER A 274 3.26 -14.36 20.59
CA SER A 274 4.60 -13.94 20.18
C SER A 274 4.95 -14.66 18.90
N GLU A 275 5.15 -13.88 17.85
CA GLU A 275 5.70 -14.31 16.57
C GLU A 275 7.16 -13.83 16.47
N PRO A 276 7.93 -14.30 15.48
CA PRO A 276 9.35 -13.94 15.37
C PRO A 276 9.61 -12.43 15.27
N HIS A 277 8.75 -11.67 14.60
CA HIS A 277 8.97 -10.25 14.28
C HIS A 277 7.98 -9.29 14.97
N HIS A 278 6.95 -9.81 15.65
CA HIS A 278 5.99 -8.98 16.36
C HIS A 278 5.30 -9.75 17.50
N ASP A 279 4.68 -9.01 18.41
CA ASP A 279 3.76 -9.53 19.41
C ASP A 279 2.37 -8.94 19.20
N LEU A 280 1.35 -9.79 19.36
CA LEU A 280 -0.05 -9.42 19.42
C LEU A 280 -0.56 -9.62 20.86
N ILE A 281 -0.94 -8.53 21.50
CA ILE A 281 -1.33 -8.49 22.90
C ILE A 281 -2.76 -8.01 22.98
N THR A 282 -3.69 -8.93 23.20
CA THR A 282 -5.11 -8.62 23.31
C THR A 282 -5.55 -8.69 24.77
N MET A 283 -6.26 -7.65 25.22
CA MET A 283 -6.79 -7.55 26.57
C MET A 283 -8.26 -7.16 26.54
N ASP A 284 -9.06 -7.95 27.24
CA ASP A 284 -10.48 -7.68 27.43
C ASP A 284 -10.67 -6.72 28.62
N THR A 285 -11.53 -5.70 28.45
CA THR A 285 -11.83 -4.68 29.47
C THR A 285 -10.54 -4.06 30.08
N PRO A 286 -9.68 -3.44 29.26
CA PRO A 286 -8.42 -2.87 29.73
C PRO A 286 -8.66 -1.76 30.78
N PRO A 287 -7.86 -1.70 31.86
CA PRO A 287 -7.87 -0.56 32.77
C PRO A 287 -7.74 0.80 32.06
N THR A 288 -8.62 1.73 32.42
CA THR A 288 -8.59 3.11 31.93
C THR A 288 -7.35 3.86 32.40
N GLY A 289 -6.71 4.59 31.49
CA GLY A 289 -5.59 5.46 31.76
C GLY A 289 -4.48 5.35 30.71
N GLU A 290 -3.32 5.90 31.05
CA GLU A 290 -2.14 5.93 30.21
C GLU A 290 -1.40 4.58 30.27
N TRP A 291 -1.18 3.96 29.12
CA TRP A 291 -0.43 2.72 28.95
C TRP A 291 0.90 2.98 28.26
N GLY A 292 1.91 2.17 28.58
CA GLY A 292 3.21 2.21 27.93
C GLY A 292 3.56 0.90 27.21
N LEU A 293 4.03 0.97 25.98
CA LEU A 293 4.66 -0.13 25.26
C LEU A 293 6.16 -0.15 25.57
N LEU A 294 6.60 -1.19 26.28
CA LEU A 294 8.01 -1.43 26.57
C LEU A 294 8.58 -2.36 25.49
N GLY A 295 8.93 -1.79 24.35
CA GLY A 295 9.45 -2.50 23.18
C GLY A 295 10.21 -1.57 22.25
N ALA A 296 10.42 -2.02 21.00
CA ALA A 296 10.99 -1.18 19.97
C ALA A 296 10.05 0.01 19.67
N ASP A 297 10.64 1.16 19.35
CA ASP A 297 9.91 2.30 18.81
C ASP A 297 9.82 2.10 17.29
N ASP A 298 8.67 1.61 16.85
CA ASP A 298 8.42 1.25 15.46
C ASP A 298 7.20 2.02 14.94
N PRO A 299 7.29 2.70 13.78
CA PRO A 299 6.18 3.49 13.23
C PRO A 299 4.98 2.63 12.82
N ASP A 300 5.14 1.30 12.71
CA ASP A 300 4.05 0.36 12.43
C ASP A 300 3.44 -0.26 13.69
N ASN A 301 3.90 0.09 14.90
CA ASN A 301 3.21 -0.30 16.12
C ASN A 301 1.79 0.28 16.14
N ARG A 302 0.81 -0.52 16.58
CA ARG A 302 -0.61 -0.12 16.61
C ARG A 302 -1.26 -0.50 17.93
N VAL A 303 -2.26 0.29 18.30
CA VAL A 303 -3.21 -0.05 19.36
C VAL A 303 -4.61 0.01 18.76
N MET A 304 -5.13 -1.14 18.36
CA MET A 304 -6.49 -1.28 17.86
C MET A 304 -7.43 -1.49 19.03
N ILE A 305 -8.65 -0.97 18.94
CA ILE A 305 -9.64 -1.05 20.02
C ILE A 305 -10.98 -1.58 19.52
N VAL A 306 -11.77 -2.12 20.44
CA VAL A 306 -13.21 -2.33 20.29
C VAL A 306 -13.89 -1.38 21.27
N THR A 307 -14.80 -0.55 20.76
CA THR A 307 -15.42 0.53 21.53
C THR A 307 -16.80 0.87 20.99
N ASP A 308 -17.69 1.32 21.88
CA ASP A 308 -18.97 1.88 21.47
C ASP A 308 -18.80 3.29 20.88
N LEU A 309 -17.79 4.06 21.31
CA LEU A 309 -17.48 5.40 20.79
C LEU A 309 -16.54 5.29 19.59
N GLN A 310 -17.07 5.38 18.38
CA GLN A 310 -16.33 5.12 17.14
C GLN A 310 -16.09 6.41 16.36
N LEU A 311 -14.95 6.49 15.66
CA LEU A 311 -14.65 7.54 14.68
C LEU A 311 -14.93 7.00 13.28
N ARG A 312 -16.12 7.30 12.76
CA ARG A 312 -16.53 6.87 11.42
C ARG A 312 -16.09 7.90 10.38
N THR A 313 -15.49 7.43 9.29
CA THR A 313 -15.03 8.27 8.18
C THR A 313 -15.67 7.85 6.86
N GLU A 314 -15.75 8.81 5.94
CA GLU A 314 -16.03 8.47 4.54
C GLU A 314 -14.80 7.76 3.94
N PRO A 315 -14.98 6.63 3.25
CA PRO A 315 -13.87 5.92 2.63
C PRO A 315 -13.26 6.78 1.52
N LEU A 316 -11.94 6.88 1.53
CA LEU A 316 -11.17 7.48 0.46
C LEU A 316 -11.11 6.52 -0.73
N PRO A 317 -11.00 7.07 -1.94
CA PRO A 317 -10.80 6.27 -3.13
C PRO A 317 -9.45 5.56 -3.07
N PRO A 318 -9.35 4.31 -3.55
CA PRO A 318 -8.09 3.56 -3.51
C PRO A 318 -6.98 4.21 -4.34
N TYR A 319 -7.36 4.89 -5.43
CA TYR A 319 -6.47 5.57 -6.36
C TYR A 319 -6.89 7.03 -6.60
N THR A 320 -5.94 7.91 -6.82
CA THR A 320 -6.19 9.30 -7.25
C THR A 320 -5.02 9.82 -8.08
N ILE A 321 -5.22 10.94 -8.77
CA ILE A 321 -4.14 11.60 -9.53
C ILE A 321 -3.53 12.73 -8.69
N ALA A 322 -2.21 12.92 -8.81
CA ALA A 322 -1.48 14.01 -8.16
C ALA A 322 -2.09 15.38 -8.51
N GLY A 323 -2.23 16.25 -7.50
CA GLY A 323 -2.81 17.58 -7.67
C GLY A 323 -4.35 17.67 -7.66
N GLU A 324 -5.08 16.57 -7.57
CA GLU A 324 -6.55 16.58 -7.41
C GLU A 324 -7.04 17.04 -6.03
N SER A 325 -8.33 17.33 -5.87
CA SER A 325 -8.87 17.60 -4.54
C SER A 325 -9.41 16.34 -3.88
N LEU A 326 -9.09 16.14 -2.60
CA LEU A 326 -9.65 15.07 -1.77
C LEU A 326 -10.55 15.67 -0.69
N ASP A 327 -11.75 15.10 -0.54
CA ASP A 327 -12.69 15.46 0.51
C ASP A 327 -12.55 14.45 1.66
N PHE A 328 -12.48 14.98 2.88
CA PHE A 328 -12.40 14.22 4.12
C PHE A 328 -13.61 14.57 4.96
N ALA A 329 -14.26 13.54 5.48
CA ALA A 329 -15.33 13.68 6.45
C ALA A 329 -15.19 12.63 7.54
N GLY A 330 -15.42 13.03 8.78
CA GLY A 330 -15.47 12.12 9.91
C GLY A 330 -16.41 12.60 11.00
N LYS A 331 -17.03 11.67 11.70
CA LYS A 331 -17.95 11.93 12.81
C LYS A 331 -17.80 10.89 13.90
N LEU A 332 -18.17 11.27 15.11
CA LEU A 332 -18.22 10.35 16.24
C LEU A 332 -19.60 9.70 16.31
N THR A 333 -19.63 8.40 16.58
CA THR A 333 -20.86 7.63 16.76
C THR A 333 -20.80 6.84 18.06
N GLU A 334 -21.97 6.60 18.66
CA GLU A 334 -22.16 5.59 19.71
C GLU A 334 -22.88 4.39 19.07
N GLY A 335 -22.12 3.33 18.77
CA GLY A 335 -22.53 2.31 17.80
C GLY A 335 -22.88 2.95 16.46
N ASP A 336 -24.10 2.71 15.97
CA ASP A 336 -24.58 3.27 14.69
C ASP A 336 -25.18 4.68 14.83
N THR A 337 -25.26 5.24 16.04
CA THR A 337 -25.94 6.52 16.27
C THR A 337 -24.94 7.67 16.27
N PRO A 338 -25.06 8.65 15.33
CA PRO A 338 -24.20 9.83 15.36
C PRO A 338 -24.36 10.64 16.65
N ILE A 339 -23.24 11.11 17.19
CA ILE A 339 -23.22 11.99 18.35
C ILE A 339 -23.40 13.43 17.87
N ASP A 340 -24.56 14.03 18.16
CA ASP A 340 -24.93 15.39 17.75
C ASP A 340 -24.98 16.39 18.93
N ASP A 341 -24.51 15.99 20.11
CA ASP A 341 -24.47 16.85 21.30
C ASP A 341 -23.42 17.96 21.15
N ASP A 342 -23.90 19.20 21.02
CA ASP A 342 -23.03 20.37 20.80
C ASP A 342 -22.07 20.66 21.94
N ASP A 343 -22.42 20.36 23.21
CA ASP A 343 -21.54 20.61 24.35
C ASP A 343 -20.36 19.61 24.36
N PHE A 344 -20.63 18.35 24.01
CA PHE A 344 -19.60 17.32 23.81
C PHE A 344 -18.71 17.68 22.61
N LEU A 345 -19.29 17.95 21.45
CA LEU A 345 -18.54 18.27 20.23
C LEU A 345 -17.77 19.60 20.32
N ALA A 346 -18.16 20.51 21.22
CA ALA A 346 -17.43 21.76 21.45
C ALA A 346 -16.08 21.56 22.15
N VAL A 347 -15.89 20.43 22.85
CA VAL A 347 -14.63 20.07 23.52
C VAL A 347 -13.83 18.99 22.76
N THR A 348 -14.37 18.48 21.65
CA THR A 348 -13.69 17.55 20.76
C THR A 348 -12.88 18.31 19.71
N ARG A 349 -11.61 17.97 19.55
CA ARG A 349 -10.78 18.40 18.42
C ARG A 349 -10.73 17.31 17.36
N PHE A 350 -10.89 17.69 16.10
CA PHE A 350 -10.64 16.82 14.95
C PHE A 350 -9.38 17.29 14.23
N GLU A 351 -8.47 16.37 13.96
CA GLU A 351 -7.18 16.63 13.30
C GLU A 351 -6.98 15.60 12.18
N LEU A 352 -6.44 16.03 11.04
CA LEU A 352 -6.02 15.17 9.96
C LEU A 352 -4.51 15.29 9.84
N ASP A 353 -3.81 14.20 10.12
CA ASP A 353 -2.39 14.07 9.83
C ASP A 353 -2.21 13.55 8.41
N THR A 354 -1.34 14.24 7.67
CA THR A 354 -0.97 13.91 6.29
C THR A 354 0.54 13.86 6.17
N ASP A 355 1.06 12.99 5.31
CA ASP A 355 2.51 12.87 5.10
C ASP A 355 3.13 14.18 4.55
N ASP A 356 2.41 14.88 3.67
CA ASP A 356 2.92 16.09 2.98
C ASP A 356 2.63 17.41 3.70
N ALA A 357 1.39 17.60 4.20
CA ALA A 357 0.94 18.87 4.76
C ALA A 357 1.05 18.93 6.30
N GLY A 358 1.44 17.82 6.94
CA GLY A 358 1.44 17.68 8.39
C GLY A 358 0.03 17.64 8.97
N THR A 359 -0.11 18.13 10.21
CA THR A 359 -1.37 18.13 10.96
C THR A 359 -2.26 19.31 10.59
N LEU A 360 -3.51 19.05 10.22
CA LEU A 360 -4.53 20.03 9.89
C LEU A 360 -5.71 19.90 10.87
N GLU A 361 -6.13 21.00 11.51
CA GLU A 361 -7.37 21.00 12.30
C GLU A 361 -8.60 21.05 11.38
N LEU A 362 -9.58 20.19 11.64
CA LEU A 362 -10.79 20.07 10.84
C LEU A 362 -11.93 20.91 11.43
N PRO A 363 -12.51 21.85 10.66
CA PRO A 363 -13.73 22.52 11.08
C PRO A 363 -14.90 21.54 11.07
N ARG A 364 -15.82 21.73 12.02
CA ARG A 364 -17.07 20.99 12.11
C ARG A 364 -18.20 21.73 11.41
N VAL A 365 -19.02 20.99 10.66
CA VAL A 365 -20.33 21.39 10.14
C VAL A 365 -21.36 20.45 10.74
N ASP A 366 -22.23 20.97 11.61
CA ASP A 366 -23.16 20.17 12.43
C ASP A 366 -22.41 19.08 13.21
N ASP A 367 -22.70 17.79 13.09
CA ASP A 367 -22.02 16.70 13.82
C ASP A 367 -20.73 16.20 13.14
N THR A 368 -20.41 16.72 11.95
CA THR A 368 -19.37 16.13 11.07
C THR A 368 -18.19 17.08 10.90
N ALA A 369 -16.98 16.57 11.12
CA ALA A 369 -15.73 17.25 10.80
C ALA A 369 -15.44 17.09 9.30
N VAL A 370 -15.17 18.19 8.59
CA VAL A 370 -14.98 18.16 7.14
C VAL A 370 -13.76 18.96 6.70
N HIS A 371 -13.07 18.48 5.68
CA HIS A 371 -11.98 19.19 5.02
C HIS A 371 -11.93 18.88 3.53
N ARG A 372 -11.55 19.88 2.74
CA ARG A 372 -11.19 19.68 1.34
C ARG A 372 -9.72 19.99 1.18
N LEU A 373 -8.92 18.96 0.93
CA LEU A 373 -7.53 19.14 0.54
C LEU A 373 -7.51 19.60 -0.91
N ALA A 374 -7.02 20.82 -1.16
CA ALA A 374 -7.13 21.47 -2.47
C ALA A 374 -6.14 20.93 -3.52
N HIS A 375 -5.06 20.29 -3.09
CA HIS A 375 -4.09 19.63 -3.96
C HIS A 375 -3.70 18.30 -3.31
N SER A 376 -3.91 17.22 -4.04
CA SER A 376 -3.62 15.84 -3.63
C SER A 376 -2.11 15.75 -3.45
N PRO A 377 -1.66 14.96 -2.46
CA PRO A 377 -0.25 14.77 -2.18
C PRO A 377 0.59 14.31 -3.38
N GLU A 378 1.90 14.31 -3.22
CA GLU A 378 2.85 13.81 -4.21
C GLU A 378 2.56 12.35 -4.59
N ALA A 379 2.99 11.97 -5.80
CA ALA A 379 2.81 10.62 -6.31
C ALA A 379 3.41 9.55 -5.37
N GLY A 380 2.76 8.39 -5.34
CA GLY A 380 3.07 7.24 -4.50
C GLY A 380 2.01 6.98 -3.44
N THR A 381 2.32 6.06 -2.54
CA THR A 381 1.46 5.70 -1.42
C THR A 381 1.39 6.83 -0.38
N GLN A 382 0.17 7.23 -0.03
CA GLN A 382 -0.09 8.34 0.88
C GLN A 382 -1.01 7.91 2.02
N TYR A 383 -0.66 8.29 3.25
CA TYR A 383 -1.45 7.98 4.44
C TYR A 383 -2.16 9.22 4.99
N PHE A 384 -3.39 9.00 5.41
CA PHE A 384 -4.26 9.99 6.02
C PHE A 384 -4.77 9.45 7.34
N THR A 385 -4.42 10.12 8.42
CA THR A 385 -4.81 9.71 9.76
C THR A 385 -5.76 10.75 10.35
N LEU A 386 -7.04 10.41 10.45
CA LEU A 386 -8.02 11.27 11.11
C LEU A 386 -8.05 10.93 12.60
N LYS A 387 -7.91 11.96 13.43
CA LYS A 387 -7.92 11.88 14.89
C LYS A 387 -9.09 12.69 15.44
N ALA A 388 -9.74 12.14 16.46
CA ALA A 388 -10.71 12.83 17.30
C ALA A 388 -10.26 12.73 18.76
N SER A 389 -10.00 13.86 19.41
CA SER A 389 -9.45 13.88 20.78
C SER A 389 -10.19 14.85 21.69
N SER A 390 -10.24 14.50 22.98
CA SER A 390 -10.71 15.35 24.07
C SER A 390 -9.89 15.08 25.34
N GLU A 391 -10.26 15.66 26.48
CA GLU A 391 -9.62 15.32 27.76
C GLU A 391 -9.92 13.88 28.23
N THR A 392 -10.93 13.22 27.68
CA THR A 392 -11.43 11.92 28.19
C THR A 392 -11.29 10.76 27.22
N PHE A 393 -11.01 11.01 25.94
CA PHE A 393 -10.85 9.96 24.94
C PHE A 393 -9.97 10.43 23.78
N GLU A 394 -9.40 9.46 23.07
CA GLU A 394 -8.71 9.64 21.79
C GLU A 394 -9.16 8.55 20.83
N ARG A 395 -9.49 8.91 19.60
CA ARG A 395 -9.78 7.97 18.51
C ARG A 395 -8.96 8.35 17.30
N GLU A 396 -8.53 7.33 16.59
CA GLU A 396 -7.78 7.45 15.36
C GLU A 396 -8.33 6.46 14.33
N THR A 397 -8.37 6.88 13.08
CA THR A 397 -8.59 6.01 11.93
C THR A 397 -7.60 6.40 10.84
N ARG A 398 -7.08 5.40 10.14
CA ARG A 398 -6.08 5.57 9.10
C ARG A 398 -6.64 5.07 7.78
N GLN A 399 -6.44 5.87 6.75
CA GLN A 399 -6.78 5.53 5.38
C GLN A 399 -5.54 5.71 4.50
N GLN A 400 -5.43 4.89 3.47
CA GLN A 400 -4.34 4.91 2.52
C GLN A 400 -4.90 5.06 1.12
N ILE A 401 -4.25 5.86 0.28
CA ILE A 401 -4.54 5.97 -1.15
C ILE A 401 -3.25 5.81 -1.94
N GLU A 402 -3.36 5.36 -3.18
CA GLU A 402 -2.27 5.42 -4.15
C GLU A 402 -2.44 6.66 -5.03
N VAL A 403 -1.42 7.52 -5.07
CA VAL A 403 -1.43 8.72 -5.90
C VAL A 403 -0.61 8.48 -7.16
N VAL A 404 -1.24 8.55 -8.31
CA VAL A 404 -0.57 8.39 -9.59
C VAL A 404 -0.12 9.75 -10.09
N ASP A 405 1.13 9.87 -10.52
CA ASP A 405 1.72 11.13 -10.97
C ASP A 405 1.01 11.72 -12.19
N THR A 406 0.69 10.85 -13.16
CA THR A 406 -0.01 11.25 -14.38
C THR A 406 -1.05 10.19 -14.78
N PRO A 407 -2.22 10.60 -15.30
CA PRO A 407 -3.24 9.68 -15.80
C PRO A 407 -2.90 9.08 -17.16
N LEU A 408 -1.80 9.51 -17.78
CA LEU A 408 -1.41 9.13 -19.14
C LEU A 408 0.07 8.78 -19.19
N ILE A 409 0.39 7.63 -19.78
CA ILE A 409 1.75 7.22 -20.10
C ILE A 409 2.09 7.66 -21.52
N MET A 410 3.19 8.39 -21.68
CA MET A 410 3.71 8.80 -22.98
C MET A 410 4.93 7.95 -23.35
N SER A 411 4.87 7.23 -24.48
CA SER A 411 5.97 6.40 -24.99
C SER A 411 6.30 6.71 -26.45
N ARG A 412 7.58 6.57 -26.82
CA ARG A 412 8.06 6.71 -28.19
C ARG A 412 8.33 5.34 -28.77
N SER A 413 7.76 5.06 -29.93
CA SER A 413 8.20 3.93 -30.76
C SER A 413 9.16 4.45 -31.83
N GLU A 414 10.39 3.94 -31.83
CA GLU A 414 11.26 4.01 -33.00
C GLU A 414 11.09 2.69 -33.75
N LEU A 415 10.59 2.73 -34.99
CA LEU A 415 10.54 1.53 -35.82
C LEU A 415 11.99 1.11 -36.13
N PRO A 416 12.47 -0.05 -35.62
CA PRO A 416 13.88 -0.42 -35.70
C PRO A 416 14.39 -0.61 -37.13
N ASP A 417 13.48 -0.84 -38.07
CA ASP A 417 13.79 -1.18 -39.46
C ASP A 417 13.76 0.02 -40.42
N GLU A 418 13.20 1.18 -40.04
CA GLU A 418 13.15 2.39 -40.87
C GLU A 418 13.35 3.68 -40.03
N PRO A 419 14.60 4.09 -39.74
CA PRO A 419 14.89 5.25 -38.88
C PRO A 419 14.46 6.62 -39.46
N ASP A 420 14.09 6.66 -40.74
CA ASP A 420 13.58 7.86 -41.44
C ASP A 420 12.04 7.92 -41.52
N LEU A 421 11.31 6.89 -41.07
CA LEU A 421 9.85 6.86 -41.12
C LEU A 421 9.22 6.87 -39.72
N GLU A 422 8.34 7.86 -39.54
CA GLU A 422 7.27 7.89 -38.54
C GLU A 422 7.72 7.81 -37.08
N ARG A 423 8.18 8.96 -36.56
CA ARG A 423 8.24 9.18 -35.11
C ARG A 423 6.82 9.25 -34.59
N THR A 424 6.37 8.18 -33.93
CA THR A 424 5.03 8.13 -33.36
C THR A 424 5.12 8.31 -31.85
N LEU A 425 4.43 9.34 -31.34
CA LEU A 425 4.15 9.48 -29.92
C LEU A 425 2.91 8.63 -29.61
N ARG A 426 3.06 7.66 -28.72
CA ARG A 426 1.96 6.84 -28.19
C ARG A 426 1.61 7.36 -26.81
N ILE A 427 0.35 7.73 -26.65
CA ILE A 427 -0.21 8.16 -25.37
C ILE A 427 -1.26 7.12 -25.03
N SER A 428 -1.06 6.46 -23.90
CA SER A 428 -1.95 5.43 -23.39
C SER A 428 -2.46 5.92 -22.04
N PRO A 429 -3.77 5.83 -21.76
CA PRO A 429 -4.27 6.10 -20.43
C PRO A 429 -3.72 5.05 -19.47
N VAL A 430 -3.55 5.42 -18.20
CA VAL A 430 -3.51 4.44 -17.13
C VAL A 430 -4.95 3.94 -17.01
N SER A 431 -5.26 2.90 -17.78
CA SER A 431 -6.62 2.46 -18.15
C SER A 431 -7.51 2.14 -16.95
N ASP A 432 -6.91 1.95 -15.79
CA ASP A 432 -7.55 1.38 -14.61
C ASP A 432 -7.87 2.47 -13.55
N VAL A 433 -7.36 3.69 -13.76
CA VAL A 433 -7.65 4.87 -12.92
C VAL A 433 -8.64 5.81 -13.60
N VAL A 434 -8.67 5.79 -14.94
CA VAL A 434 -9.39 6.73 -15.78
C VAL A 434 -10.48 6.01 -16.56
N ASP A 435 -11.70 6.54 -16.53
CA ASP A 435 -12.73 6.15 -17.48
C ASP A 435 -12.29 6.57 -18.89
N THR A 436 -11.82 5.59 -19.66
CA THR A 436 -11.32 5.80 -21.02
C THR A 436 -12.41 6.27 -21.99
N ASP A 437 -13.69 5.99 -21.72
CA ASP A 437 -14.81 6.47 -22.54
C ASP A 437 -15.11 7.95 -22.28
N ALA A 438 -14.83 8.43 -21.06
CA ALA A 438 -14.98 9.83 -20.65
C ALA A 438 -13.71 10.69 -20.84
N LEU A 439 -12.63 10.11 -21.37
CA LEU A 439 -11.33 10.77 -21.48
C LEU A 439 -11.18 11.64 -22.75
N GLU A 440 -11.00 12.94 -22.56
CA GLU A 440 -10.60 13.88 -23.60
C GLU A 440 -9.12 14.27 -23.44
N VAL A 441 -8.34 14.13 -24.51
CA VAL A 441 -6.91 14.48 -24.54
C VAL A 441 -6.67 15.63 -25.54
N GLU A 442 -6.21 16.76 -25.03
CA GLU A 442 -5.73 17.91 -25.82
C GLU A 442 -4.21 17.94 -25.84
N ILE A 443 -3.63 18.09 -27.03
CA ILE A 443 -2.18 18.06 -27.21
C ILE A 443 -1.77 19.36 -27.87
N THR A 444 -0.93 20.12 -27.18
CA THR A 444 -0.37 21.38 -27.68
C THR A 444 1.08 21.14 -28.05
N VAL A 445 1.40 21.34 -29.33
CA VAL A 445 2.75 21.26 -29.87
C VAL A 445 3.24 22.67 -30.15
N GLU A 446 4.18 23.15 -29.34
CA GLU A 446 4.85 24.43 -29.54
C GLU A 446 6.19 24.20 -30.24
N VAL A 447 6.44 24.95 -31.31
CA VAL A 447 7.70 24.91 -32.05
C VAL A 447 8.27 26.32 -32.07
N GLU A 448 9.58 26.45 -31.82
CA GLU A 448 10.25 27.75 -31.85
C GLU A 448 9.97 28.51 -33.16
N ASP A 449 9.66 29.80 -33.06
CA ASP A 449 9.29 30.70 -34.17
C ASP A 449 8.01 30.33 -34.97
N ARG A 450 7.11 29.50 -34.44
CA ARG A 450 5.79 29.22 -35.02
C ARG A 450 4.64 29.47 -34.03
N ASP A 451 3.45 29.76 -34.56
CA ASP A 451 2.23 29.73 -33.74
C ASP A 451 2.02 28.30 -33.21
N PRO A 452 1.66 28.12 -31.93
CA PRO A 452 1.46 26.81 -31.33
C PRO A 452 0.37 26.03 -32.07
N MET A 453 0.63 24.76 -32.32
CA MET A 453 -0.28 23.85 -32.99
C MET A 453 -1.03 23.04 -31.93
N VAL A 454 -2.31 23.37 -31.73
CA VAL A 454 -3.20 22.60 -30.85
C VAL A 454 -3.85 21.48 -31.67
N LEU A 455 -3.54 20.25 -31.33
CA LEU A 455 -4.18 19.04 -31.82
C LEU A 455 -5.19 18.58 -30.75
N ARG A 456 -6.48 18.84 -31.00
CA ARG A 456 -7.58 18.24 -30.23
C ARG A 456 -7.91 16.90 -30.86
N PHE A 457 -7.63 15.81 -30.16
CA PHE A 457 -8.14 14.50 -30.56
C PHE A 457 -9.48 14.25 -29.88
N ALA A 458 -10.38 13.58 -30.60
CA ALA A 458 -11.59 12.99 -30.05
C ALA A 458 -11.59 11.54 -30.51
N GLU A 459 -11.76 10.63 -29.54
CA GLU A 459 -11.76 9.16 -29.62
C GLU A 459 -10.36 8.51 -29.75
N PRO A 460 -9.99 7.60 -28.82
CA PRO A 460 -8.79 6.76 -28.94
C PRO A 460 -8.90 5.80 -30.13
N ASN A 461 -7.78 5.15 -30.51
CA ASN A 461 -7.82 4.08 -31.50
C ASN A 461 -8.50 2.81 -30.94
N ASP A 462 -8.68 1.77 -31.77
CA ASP A 462 -9.30 0.49 -31.38
C ASP A 462 -8.60 -0.21 -30.18
N ASN A 463 -7.38 0.21 -29.81
CA ASN A 463 -6.61 -0.29 -28.68
C ASN A 463 -6.59 0.69 -27.49
N GLY A 464 -7.44 1.72 -27.46
CA GLY A 464 -7.52 2.67 -26.35
C GLY A 464 -6.40 3.72 -26.33
N GLU A 465 -5.70 3.96 -27.45
CA GLU A 465 -4.50 4.80 -27.47
C GLU A 465 -4.59 5.96 -28.46
N TRP A 466 -3.91 7.05 -28.12
CA TRP A 466 -3.68 8.16 -29.04
C TRP A 466 -2.29 8.01 -29.67
N ARG A 467 -2.24 8.01 -31.01
CA ARG A 467 -1.00 7.96 -31.78
C ARG A 467 -0.85 9.23 -32.59
N ILE A 468 0.27 9.92 -32.40
CA ILE A 468 0.59 11.15 -33.14
C ILE A 468 1.80 10.89 -34.02
N ALA A 469 1.62 11.02 -35.33
CA ALA A 469 2.74 11.08 -36.26
C ALA A 469 3.40 12.47 -36.15
N LEU A 470 4.68 12.50 -35.79
CA LEU A 470 5.52 13.69 -35.74
C LEU A 470 6.36 13.86 -37.02
N ASP A 471 5.98 13.15 -38.09
CA ASP A 471 6.64 13.11 -39.41
C ASP A 471 6.68 14.46 -40.12
N THR A 472 5.78 15.38 -39.76
CA THR A 472 5.71 16.75 -40.30
C THR A 472 6.58 17.77 -39.54
N LEU A 473 7.18 17.39 -38.41
CA LEU A 473 8.05 18.27 -37.61
C LEU A 473 9.50 18.16 -38.07
N ASP A 474 10.18 19.31 -38.16
CA ASP A 474 11.59 19.34 -38.55
C ASP A 474 12.42 18.70 -37.42
N PRO A 475 13.23 17.68 -37.73
CA PRO A 475 14.07 17.03 -36.73
C PRO A 475 15.09 18.00 -36.07
N THR A 476 15.44 19.10 -36.70
CA THR A 476 16.46 20.00 -36.16
C THR A 476 15.92 21.08 -35.22
N GLN A 477 14.60 21.12 -35.01
CA GLN A 477 13.94 22.13 -34.19
C GLN A 477 13.60 21.60 -32.80
N ASP A 478 13.76 22.45 -31.79
CA ASP A 478 13.28 22.18 -30.44
C ASP A 478 11.75 22.31 -30.45
N VAL A 479 11.08 21.23 -30.03
CA VAL A 479 9.63 21.12 -29.93
C VAL A 479 9.28 20.88 -28.48
N HIS A 480 8.36 21.67 -27.95
CA HIS A 480 7.76 21.49 -26.64
C HIS A 480 6.35 20.92 -26.82
N ILE A 481 6.10 19.73 -26.28
CA ILE A 481 4.79 19.08 -26.38
C ILE A 481 4.16 19.05 -25.00
N THR A 482 3.03 19.73 -24.82
CA THR A 482 2.21 19.67 -23.62
C THR A 482 0.98 18.81 -23.89
N VAL A 483 0.69 17.85 -23.02
CA VAL A 483 -0.54 17.05 -23.09
C VAL A 483 -1.43 17.41 -21.90
N GLU A 484 -2.63 17.89 -22.17
CA GLU A 484 -3.67 18.10 -21.16
C GLU A 484 -4.72 17.00 -21.29
N ALA A 485 -4.98 16.30 -20.19
CA ALA A 485 -5.99 15.26 -20.08
C ALA A 485 -7.13 15.79 -19.22
N ILE A 486 -8.36 15.67 -19.70
CA ILE A 486 -9.59 15.99 -18.95
C ILE A 486 -10.50 14.79 -19.08
N GLY A 487 -10.93 14.21 -17.96
CA GLY A 487 -11.80 13.05 -17.98
C GLY A 487 -12.47 12.82 -16.65
N GLU A 488 -13.04 11.63 -16.51
CA GLU A 488 -13.54 11.10 -15.24
C GLU A 488 -12.65 9.92 -14.84
N MET A 489 -12.38 9.78 -13.54
CA MET A 489 -11.78 8.58 -12.99
C MET A 489 -12.80 7.44 -12.99
N ALA A 490 -12.34 6.20 -12.79
CA ALA A 490 -13.22 5.03 -12.74
C ALA A 490 -14.36 5.13 -11.71
N ASP A 491 -14.16 5.94 -10.66
CA ASP A 491 -15.16 6.23 -9.61
C ASP A 491 -16.08 7.43 -9.93
N GLY A 492 -15.97 8.04 -11.12
CA GLY A 492 -16.78 9.17 -11.58
C GLY A 492 -16.29 10.56 -11.15
N ARG A 493 -15.17 10.67 -10.42
CA ARG A 493 -14.56 11.98 -10.10
C ARG A 493 -13.93 12.59 -11.35
N SER A 494 -14.23 13.86 -11.63
CA SER A 494 -13.61 14.55 -12.78
C SER A 494 -12.20 15.02 -12.47
N PHE A 495 -11.28 14.82 -13.42
CA PHE A 495 -9.90 15.27 -13.30
C PHE A 495 -9.48 16.20 -14.44
N ARG A 496 -8.42 16.96 -14.17
CA ARG A 496 -7.63 17.66 -15.18
C ARG A 496 -6.17 17.48 -14.83
N ALA A 497 -5.41 16.85 -15.71
CA ALA A 497 -3.98 16.67 -15.53
C ALA A 497 -3.23 17.29 -16.71
N THR A 498 -2.06 17.85 -16.43
CA THR A 498 -1.10 18.27 -17.46
C THR A 498 0.10 17.33 -17.35
N VAL A 499 0.41 16.63 -18.43
CA VAL A 499 1.63 15.85 -18.54
C VAL A 499 2.70 16.77 -19.10
N ASP A 500 3.67 17.11 -18.24
CA ASP A 500 4.72 18.05 -18.56
C ASP A 500 5.68 17.52 -19.64
N ALA A 501 6.27 18.49 -20.32
CA ALA A 501 6.65 18.38 -21.72
C ALA A 501 7.95 17.65 -22.04
N PHE A 502 8.02 17.19 -23.29
CA PHE A 502 9.24 16.75 -23.94
C PHE A 502 10.01 17.96 -24.50
N ASP A 503 11.28 18.15 -24.11
CA ASP A 503 12.24 19.00 -24.82
C ASP A 503 13.05 18.11 -25.78
N SER A 504 12.90 18.33 -27.09
CA SER A 504 13.63 17.59 -28.11
C SER A 504 15.06 18.10 -28.27
N ASP A 505 15.96 17.85 -27.32
CA ASP A 505 17.37 18.21 -27.47
C ASP A 505 17.98 17.52 -28.74
N GLY A 506 18.02 18.27 -29.84
CA GLY A 506 18.81 18.06 -31.06
C GLY A 506 18.58 16.78 -31.88
N LEU A 507 17.63 16.77 -32.83
CA LEU A 507 17.54 15.70 -33.83
C LEU A 507 18.40 15.96 -35.09
N GLY A 508 19.60 16.52 -34.90
CA GLY A 508 20.52 16.79 -35.99
C GLY A 508 22.00 16.86 -35.60
N GLU A 509 22.65 15.73 -35.34
CA GLU A 509 24.06 15.55 -35.74
C GLU A 509 24.45 14.07 -35.90
N ASP A 510 24.79 13.73 -37.15
CA ASP A 510 25.62 12.62 -37.65
C ASP A 510 26.19 11.68 -36.56
N THR A 511 25.48 10.60 -36.22
CA THR A 511 26.11 9.41 -35.63
C THR A 511 27.02 8.76 -36.66
N ARG A 512 28.23 9.31 -36.82
CA ARG A 512 29.38 8.42 -37.02
C ARG A 512 29.33 7.45 -35.87
N ALA A 513 29.23 6.16 -36.19
CA ALA A 513 29.34 5.05 -35.26
C ALA A 513 30.27 5.43 -34.10
N ALA A 514 29.69 5.62 -32.91
CA ALA A 514 30.47 5.81 -31.71
C ALA A 514 31.19 4.49 -31.45
N GLU A 515 32.42 4.38 -31.95
CA GLU A 515 33.36 3.42 -31.40
C GLU A 515 33.40 3.65 -29.88
N PRO A 516 33.34 2.60 -29.06
CA PRO A 516 33.32 2.74 -27.62
C PRO A 516 34.50 3.59 -27.16
N HIS A 517 34.22 4.72 -26.51
CA HIS A 517 35.24 5.58 -25.92
C HIS A 517 35.89 4.87 -24.72
N TRP A 518 36.84 3.96 -25.01
CA TRP A 518 37.71 3.29 -24.04
C TRP A 518 38.45 4.28 -23.13
N GLY A 519 38.57 5.56 -23.52
CA GLY A 519 39.14 6.62 -22.71
C GLY A 519 38.27 7.08 -21.54
N LEU A 520 36.93 7.04 -21.65
CA LEU A 520 36.00 7.41 -20.58
C LEU A 520 35.80 6.24 -19.61
N LEU A 521 35.61 5.02 -20.13
CA LEU A 521 35.59 3.81 -19.29
C LEU A 521 36.95 3.57 -18.60
N GLY A 522 38.06 3.80 -19.32
CA GLY A 522 39.41 3.72 -18.78
C GLY A 522 39.73 4.86 -17.80
N GLY A 523 39.19 6.06 -18.02
CA GLY A 523 39.29 7.18 -17.09
C GLY A 523 38.52 6.92 -15.79
N LEU A 524 37.31 6.38 -15.88
CA LEU A 524 36.49 6.00 -14.73
C LEU A 524 37.12 4.83 -13.94
N LEU A 525 37.64 3.80 -14.63
CA LEU A 525 38.39 2.70 -14.00
C LEU A 525 39.70 3.16 -13.37
N PHE A 526 40.38 4.15 -13.97
CA PHE A 526 41.60 4.74 -13.40
C PHE A 526 41.27 5.56 -12.16
N LEU A 527 40.21 6.37 -12.18
CA LEU A 527 39.75 7.14 -11.01
C LEU A 527 39.30 6.22 -9.87
N LEU A 528 38.55 5.16 -10.19
CA LEU A 528 38.13 4.13 -9.23
C LEU A 528 39.34 3.41 -8.61
N ASN A 529 40.34 3.04 -9.42
CA ASN A 529 41.58 2.43 -8.92
C ASN A 529 42.43 3.39 -8.09
N VAL A 530 42.52 4.67 -8.46
CA VAL A 530 43.26 5.69 -7.68
C VAL A 530 42.59 5.94 -6.33
N ILE A 531 41.26 5.96 -6.28
CA ILE A 531 40.49 6.07 -5.04
C ILE A 531 40.68 4.81 -4.19
N LEU A 532 40.58 3.62 -4.78
CA LEU A 532 40.75 2.34 -4.08
C LEU A 532 42.18 2.19 -3.52
N PHE A 533 43.22 2.51 -4.30
CA PHE A 533 44.61 2.51 -3.82
C PHE A 533 44.89 3.63 -2.80
N GLY A 534 44.21 4.77 -2.92
CA GLY A 534 44.25 5.84 -1.92
C GLY A 534 43.68 5.39 -0.58
N ILE A 535 42.53 4.71 -0.58
CA ILE A 535 41.89 4.14 0.61
C ILE A 535 42.74 3.03 1.21
N ILE A 536 43.25 2.10 0.41
CA ILE A 536 44.15 1.02 0.88
C ILE A 536 45.45 1.61 1.45
N GLY A 537 46.01 2.64 0.81
CA GLY A 537 47.20 3.36 1.28
C GLY A 537 46.96 4.11 2.60
N LEU A 538 45.79 4.74 2.76
CA LEU A 538 45.38 5.43 3.98
C LEU A 538 45.18 4.43 5.13
N VAL A 539 44.55 3.29 4.86
CA VAL A 539 44.39 2.18 5.83
C VAL A 539 45.76 1.64 6.24
N PHE A 540 46.68 1.43 5.30
CA PHE A 540 48.04 0.96 5.60
C PHE A 540 48.87 2.00 6.37
N TYR A 541 48.70 3.29 6.07
CA TYR A 541 49.35 4.40 6.78
C TYR A 541 48.84 4.53 8.22
N LEU A 542 47.53 4.43 8.45
CA LEU A 542 46.92 4.42 9.78
C LEU A 542 47.33 3.18 10.59
N LEU A 543 47.50 2.02 9.94
CA LEU A 543 48.00 0.80 10.57
C LEU A 543 49.51 0.86 10.88
N GLN A 544 50.32 1.55 10.07
CA GLN A 544 51.74 1.79 10.37
C GLN A 544 51.98 2.88 11.43
N GLY A 545 51.09 3.88 11.52
CA GLY A 545 51.12 4.93 12.54
C GLY A 545 50.99 4.39 13.96
N ARG A 546 50.32 3.24 14.15
CA ARG A 546 50.24 2.52 15.43
C ARG A 546 51.50 1.73 15.82
N ARG A 547 52.53 1.64 14.96
CA ARG A 547 53.78 0.87 15.22
C ARG A 547 55.04 1.71 15.46
N ARG A 548 54.92 3.02 15.68
CA ARG A 548 56.07 3.87 16.08
C ARG A 548 55.84 4.56 17.43
N GLN A 549 55.74 3.76 18.50
CA GLN A 549 56.27 4.15 19.80
C GLN A 549 57.63 3.47 19.97
N PRO A 550 58.74 4.21 20.12
CA PRO A 550 60.01 3.61 20.48
C PRO A 550 59.97 3.15 21.94
N PRO A 551 60.46 1.95 22.29
CA PRO A 551 60.63 1.57 23.68
C PRO A 551 61.74 2.42 24.31
N SER A 552 61.46 2.97 25.49
CA SER A 552 62.45 3.55 26.37
C SER A 552 63.46 2.49 26.81
N LEU A 553 64.73 2.67 26.49
CA LEU A 553 65.84 1.96 27.10
C LEU A 553 66.10 2.54 28.50
N GLY A 554 66.08 1.68 29.52
CA GLY A 554 66.45 2.04 30.88
C GLY A 554 66.53 0.86 31.86
N SER A 555 67.76 0.38 32.06
CA SER A 555 68.27 -0.34 33.24
C SER A 555 68.09 -1.86 33.36
N ALA A 556 69.22 -2.53 33.06
CA ALA A 556 69.81 -3.71 33.68
C ALA A 556 69.26 -4.18 35.04
N ALA A 557 69.07 -5.49 35.17
CA ALA A 557 69.72 -6.30 36.19
C ALA A 557 69.68 -7.81 35.84
N ASP A 558 70.89 -8.36 35.73
CA ASP A 558 71.34 -9.74 35.82
C ASP A 558 70.55 -10.64 36.79
N GLY A 559 70.45 -11.95 36.48
CA GLY A 559 70.05 -12.94 37.50
C GLY A 559 69.49 -14.26 37.01
N THR A 560 70.40 -15.16 36.60
CA THR A 560 70.23 -16.61 36.42
C THR A 560 69.37 -17.32 37.47
N GLY A 561 68.54 -18.30 37.06
CA GLY A 561 67.87 -19.21 37.99
C GLY A 561 67.04 -20.30 37.33
N THR A 562 67.62 -21.50 37.26
CA THR A 562 67.07 -22.77 36.76
C THR A 562 65.98 -23.38 37.65
N ALA A 563 65.06 -24.12 36.99
CA ALA A 563 64.42 -25.38 37.41
C ALA A 563 63.59 -25.46 38.72
N ASP A 564 62.29 -25.80 38.59
CA ASP A 564 61.62 -26.91 39.32
C ASP A 564 60.18 -27.07 38.79
N THR A 565 59.83 -28.21 38.18
CA THR A 565 59.06 -29.35 38.71
C THR A 565 57.60 -29.09 39.13
N ALA A 566 56.74 -29.86 38.45
CA ALA A 566 55.47 -30.45 38.87
C ALA A 566 54.85 -30.09 40.23
N SER A 567 53.55 -29.74 40.22
CA SER A 567 52.52 -30.42 41.03
C SER A 567 51.10 -29.94 40.67
N GLU A 568 50.33 -30.85 40.06
CA GLU A 568 49.02 -31.36 40.51
C GLU A 568 48.00 -30.46 41.25
N LYS A 569 46.75 -30.50 40.73
CA LYS A 569 45.41 -30.22 41.32
C LYS A 569 45.09 -28.75 41.65
N ALA A 570 43.88 -28.24 41.39
CA ALA A 570 42.56 -28.84 41.20
C ALA A 570 41.75 -28.05 40.16
#